data_AF-C6AA81-F1
#
_entry.id   AF-C6AA81-F1
#
_cell.length_a   1.000
_cell.length_b   1.000
_cell.length_c   1.000
_cell.angle_alpha   90.00
_cell.angle_beta   90.00
_cell.angle_gamma   90.00
#
_symmetry.space_group_name_H-M   'P 1'
#
loop_
_entity.id
_entity.type
_entity.pdbx_description
1 polymer ?
#
loop_
_entity_poly.entity_id
_entity_poly.type
_entity_poly.pdbx_seq_one_letter_code
_entity_poly.pdbx_strand_id
1 'polypeptide(L)'
;MYSKVKNILIIILFFLISKPSYAVFAGKVVTMQHEWPHNMSFDTFSFFQQITYDGGPHSIYFWGNEFQFKNGKSGYIGLFNRGTRTIHFSIRNATGWKSEKCKHFTHEGSGVRCEIEFPWKIGTRYRLDVSKNGNLVTGTIIDLIAGKATTVGVIEVPNTFGKLYKSSSFVEDHSRWKKHLSSCYVLSPQSSTFFSPIADYKYQALMNASAEGHCKDPYVIQIVCKFSTCMNSISDLGGLASPAAEPKVPISNGKDLSAQTISDKLKKEELVVVRLKDGAWAPNIFFPPPGPFMWKSIFVDNRAASSSSIRTDHEIRKVTTGKKIMYMSDGKTWKIMKTN
;
A
#
# COMPACT_ATOMS: atom_id res chain seq x y z
N MET A 1 -19.04 -47.01 31.91
CA MET A 1 -19.53 -46.79 30.52
C MET A 1 -19.13 -45.39 30.02
N TYR A 2 -17.85 -45.02 30.14
CA TYR A 2 -17.33 -43.68 29.82
C TYR A 2 -16.06 -43.81 28.96
N SER A 3 -16.23 -44.23 27.71
CA SER A 3 -15.18 -44.17 26.71
C SER A 3 -15.83 -44.39 25.35
N LYS A 4 -16.17 -43.28 24.65
CA LYS A 4 -16.44 -43.21 23.19
C LYS A 4 -16.97 -41.83 22.76
N VAL A 5 -16.33 -40.72 23.14
CA VAL A 5 -16.61 -39.41 22.51
C VAL A 5 -15.33 -38.56 22.35
N LYS A 6 -14.18 -39.19 22.10
CA LYS A 6 -12.89 -38.46 21.94
C LYS A 6 -12.34 -38.39 20.51
N ASN A 7 -12.96 -39.06 19.54
CA ASN A 7 -12.42 -39.17 18.17
C ASN A 7 -13.24 -38.46 17.08
N ILE A 8 -14.26 -37.64 17.43
CA ILE A 8 -15.03 -36.86 16.44
C ILE A 8 -14.74 -35.35 16.53
N LEU A 9 -14.00 -34.88 17.54
CA LEU A 9 -13.70 -33.44 17.68
C LEU A 9 -12.41 -32.97 17.00
N ILE A 10 -11.59 -33.88 16.46
CA ILE A 10 -10.27 -33.53 15.90
C ILE A 10 -10.32 -33.26 14.39
N ILE A 11 -11.39 -33.65 13.69
CA ILE A 11 -11.52 -33.44 12.23
C ILE A 11 -12.17 -32.08 11.89
N ILE A 12 -12.84 -31.43 12.83
CA ILE A 12 -13.48 -30.10 12.61
C ILE A 12 -12.55 -28.92 12.92
N LEU A 13 -11.43 -29.14 13.63
CA LEU A 13 -10.50 -28.05 13.97
C LEU A 13 -9.48 -27.71 12.86
N PHE A 14 -9.46 -28.46 11.75
CA PHE A 14 -8.60 -28.18 10.60
C PHE A 14 -9.24 -27.31 9.51
N PHE A 15 -10.51 -26.89 9.68
CA PHE A 15 -11.23 -26.05 8.71
C PHE A 15 -11.36 -24.56 9.10
N LEU A 16 -10.71 -24.10 10.17
CA LEU A 16 -10.78 -22.70 10.64
C LEU A 16 -9.49 -21.89 10.50
N ILE A 17 -8.61 -22.30 9.57
CA ILE A 17 -7.53 -21.41 9.09
C ILE A 17 -7.76 -21.14 7.61
N SER A 18 -8.93 -20.59 7.27
CA SER A 18 -9.04 -19.83 6.03
C SER A 18 -8.11 -18.63 6.18
N LYS A 19 -6.97 -18.66 5.47
CA LYS A 19 -6.16 -17.46 5.30
C LYS A 19 -7.11 -16.35 4.81
N PRO A 20 -7.15 -15.18 5.44
CA PRO A 20 -7.94 -14.06 4.91
C PRO A 20 -7.34 -13.72 3.55
N SER A 21 -7.97 -14.17 2.47
CA SER A 21 -7.50 -13.95 1.11
C SER A 21 -8.10 -12.65 0.57
N TYR A 22 -7.63 -11.56 1.14
CA TYR A 22 -7.54 -10.17 0.67
C TYR A 22 -8.60 -9.59 -0.28
N ALA A 23 -9.42 -8.71 0.30
CA ALA A 23 -9.59 -7.37 -0.26
C ALA A 23 -8.21 -6.65 -0.29
N VAL A 24 -7.98 -5.76 -1.26
CA VAL A 24 -6.65 -5.26 -1.62
C VAL A 24 -5.96 -4.62 -0.40
N PHE A 25 -4.82 -5.17 0.00
CA PHE A 25 -3.85 -4.48 0.84
C PHE A 25 -2.82 -3.84 -0.09
N ALA A 26 -2.90 -2.52 -0.23
CA ALA A 26 -2.04 -1.80 -1.17
C ALA A 26 -0.58 -1.78 -0.67
N GLY A 27 -0.37 -1.72 0.65
CA GLY A 27 0.97 -1.75 1.24
C GLY A 27 1.81 -0.55 0.80
N LYS A 28 3.13 -0.77 0.66
CA LYS A 28 4.03 0.24 0.07
C LYS A 28 3.64 0.45 -1.40
N VAL A 29 3.01 1.59 -1.68
CA VAL A 29 2.48 1.97 -3.00
C VAL A 29 3.47 2.81 -3.78
N VAL A 30 4.30 3.58 -3.09
CA VAL A 30 5.39 4.36 -3.66
C VAL A 30 6.64 4.07 -2.85
N THR A 31 7.74 3.76 -3.52
CA THR A 31 9.05 3.58 -2.88
C THR A 31 10.08 4.46 -3.59
N MET A 32 10.98 5.04 -2.82
CA MET A 32 12.10 5.85 -3.27
C MET A 32 13.39 5.22 -2.76
N GLN A 33 14.21 4.73 -3.68
CA GLN A 33 15.51 4.17 -3.35
C GLN A 33 16.53 5.28 -3.24
N HIS A 34 17.37 5.22 -2.20
CA HIS A 34 18.48 6.16 -2.01
C HIS A 34 19.79 5.49 -2.39
N GLU A 35 20.54 6.13 -3.28
CA GLU A 35 21.88 5.71 -3.67
C GLU A 35 22.90 6.60 -2.96
N TRP A 36 23.68 5.97 -2.10
CA TRP A 36 24.79 6.58 -1.37
C TRP A 36 26.12 6.23 -2.03
N PRO A 37 27.18 7.04 -1.84
CA PRO A 37 28.51 6.67 -2.32
C PRO A 37 28.94 5.27 -1.81
N HIS A 38 29.56 4.49 -2.70
CA HIS A 38 29.91 3.10 -2.41
C HIS A 38 30.78 2.95 -1.15
N ASN A 39 30.53 1.88 -0.41
CA ASN A 39 31.29 1.48 0.80
C ASN A 39 31.30 2.50 1.95
N MET A 40 30.44 3.53 1.90
CA MET A 40 30.30 4.46 3.02
C MET A 40 29.34 3.93 4.09
N SER A 41 29.52 4.46 5.29
CA SER A 41 28.60 4.31 6.40
C SER A 41 28.64 5.58 7.24
N PHE A 42 27.54 5.90 7.90
CA PHE A 42 27.24 7.21 8.43
C PHE A 42 26.72 7.11 9.87
N ASP A 43 26.95 8.15 10.65
CA ASP A 43 26.40 8.25 12.00
C ASP A 43 25.00 8.87 11.98
N THR A 44 24.67 9.61 10.92
CA THR A 44 23.39 10.31 10.78
C THR A 44 22.77 10.18 9.39
N PHE A 45 21.44 10.12 9.35
CA PHE A 45 20.64 10.40 8.17
C PHE A 45 19.61 11.49 8.47
N SER A 46 19.48 12.46 7.57
CA SER A 46 18.46 13.50 7.58
C SER A 46 17.56 13.32 6.36
N PHE A 47 16.30 12.96 6.61
CA PHE A 47 15.27 12.84 5.59
C PHE A 47 14.43 14.11 5.53
N PHE A 48 13.93 14.45 4.35
CA PHE A 48 13.13 15.65 4.14
C PHE A 48 11.86 15.29 3.38
N GLN A 49 10.71 15.65 3.94
CA GLN A 49 9.43 15.40 3.30
C GLN A 49 8.42 16.50 3.60
N GLN A 50 7.47 16.64 2.68
CA GLN A 50 6.36 17.58 2.77
C GLN A 50 5.11 16.88 2.23
N ILE A 51 4.07 16.80 3.07
CA ILE A 51 2.78 16.24 2.68
C ILE A 51 1.89 17.38 2.22
N THR A 52 1.47 17.38 0.96
CA THR A 52 0.63 18.43 0.36
C THR A 52 -0.85 18.09 0.42
N TYR A 53 -1.18 16.80 0.51
CA TYR A 53 -2.53 16.33 0.80
C TYR A 53 -2.45 14.95 1.47
N ASP A 54 -3.08 14.78 2.62
CA ASP A 54 -2.96 13.56 3.44
C ASP A 54 -4.11 12.57 3.28
N GLY A 55 -5.08 12.85 2.40
CA GLY A 55 -6.29 12.04 2.21
C GLY A 55 -7.39 12.27 3.24
N GLY A 56 -7.20 13.21 4.17
CA GLY A 56 -8.19 13.58 5.17
C GLY A 56 -8.37 12.54 6.30
N PRO A 57 -9.40 12.72 7.15
CA PRO A 57 -9.56 11.98 8.42
C PRO A 57 -9.78 10.47 8.29
N HIS A 58 -10.24 10.02 7.11
CA HIS A 58 -10.55 8.60 6.88
C HIS A 58 -9.41 7.82 6.22
N SER A 59 -8.38 8.52 5.74
CA SER A 59 -7.20 7.90 5.15
C SER A 59 -6.27 7.32 6.21
N ILE A 60 -5.49 6.32 5.79
CA ILE A 60 -4.56 5.61 6.68
C ILE A 60 -3.21 5.46 5.96
N TYR A 61 -2.45 6.55 5.90
CA TYR A 61 -1.17 6.61 5.20
C TYR A 61 0.00 6.82 6.14
N PHE A 62 1.08 6.09 5.88
CA PHE A 62 2.38 6.30 6.48
C PHE A 62 3.40 6.75 5.43
N TRP A 63 3.99 7.93 5.65
CA TRP A 63 5.09 8.48 4.84
C TRP A 63 6.40 8.23 5.58
N GLY A 64 7.01 7.10 5.27
CA GLY A 64 8.13 6.53 6.01
C GLY A 64 9.48 6.72 5.34
N ASN A 65 10.53 6.72 6.16
CA ASN A 65 11.92 6.65 5.76
C ASN A 65 12.55 5.46 6.48
N GLU A 66 12.91 4.44 5.72
CA GLU A 66 13.61 3.25 6.21
C GLU A 66 15.12 3.48 6.18
N PHE A 67 15.81 3.00 7.21
CA PHE A 67 17.26 3.01 7.31
C PHE A 67 17.77 1.65 7.78
N GLN A 68 19.01 1.32 7.43
CA GLN A 68 19.64 0.03 7.77
C GLN A 68 21.01 0.23 8.41
N PHE A 69 21.30 -0.57 9.43
CA PHE A 69 22.61 -0.66 10.07
C PHE A 69 23.50 -1.70 9.40
N LYS A 70 24.80 -1.43 9.28
CA LYS A 70 25.80 -2.48 8.99
C LYS A 70 25.71 -3.56 10.06
N ASN A 71 25.70 -4.83 9.67
CA ASN A 71 25.62 -5.97 10.60
C ASN A 71 24.41 -5.92 11.56
N GLY A 72 23.36 -5.20 11.19
CA GLY A 72 22.15 -5.04 11.99
C GLY A 72 20.88 -5.17 11.16
N LYS A 73 19.75 -4.79 11.77
CA LYS A 73 18.44 -4.78 11.11
C LYS A 73 18.08 -3.37 10.61
N SER A 74 16.88 -3.22 10.08
CA SER A 74 16.35 -1.93 9.66
C SER A 74 15.51 -1.28 10.74
N GLY A 75 15.34 0.04 10.60
CA GLY A 75 14.36 0.83 11.32
C GLY A 75 13.69 1.81 10.37
N TYR A 76 12.69 2.53 10.86
CA TYR A 76 12.05 3.58 10.10
C TYR A 76 11.64 4.77 10.97
N ILE A 77 11.60 5.95 10.37
CA ILE A 77 11.00 7.17 10.93
C ILE A 77 10.05 7.80 9.92
N GLY A 78 8.88 8.27 10.33
CA GLY A 78 7.92 8.84 9.39
C GLY A 78 6.66 9.45 9.98
N LEU A 79 5.93 10.16 9.14
CA LEU A 79 4.65 10.78 9.47
C LEU A 79 3.52 9.80 9.20
N PHE A 80 2.53 9.74 10.10
CA PHE A 80 1.36 8.88 9.94
C PHE A 80 0.08 9.71 10.07
N ASN A 81 -0.83 9.57 9.11
CA ASN A 81 -2.24 9.91 9.27
C ASN A 81 -3.08 8.64 9.39
N ARG A 82 -3.84 8.50 10.49
CA ARG A 82 -4.83 7.42 10.66
C ARG A 82 -6.12 7.91 11.34
N GLY A 83 -6.49 9.16 11.04
CA GLY A 83 -7.50 9.95 11.74
C GLY A 83 -6.91 10.87 12.81
N THR A 84 -5.71 10.54 13.30
CA THR A 84 -4.85 11.45 14.05
C THR A 84 -3.47 11.50 13.41
N ARG A 85 -2.81 12.64 13.55
CA ARG A 85 -1.46 12.89 13.02
C ARG A 85 -0.43 12.55 14.07
N THR A 86 0.40 11.57 13.77
CA THR A 86 1.46 11.08 14.66
C THR A 86 2.78 11.01 13.90
N ILE A 87 3.86 10.83 14.65
CA ILE A 87 5.17 10.44 14.13
C ILE A 87 5.58 9.11 14.76
N HIS A 88 6.10 8.23 13.92
CA HIS A 88 6.52 6.90 14.29
C HIS A 88 8.02 6.77 14.11
N PHE A 89 8.70 6.15 15.07
CA PHE A 89 10.10 5.79 15.00
C PHE A 89 10.26 4.36 15.52
N SER A 90 10.85 3.46 14.76
CA SER A 90 11.02 2.07 15.21
C SER A 90 12.30 1.45 14.69
N ILE A 91 12.80 0.46 15.42
CA ILE A 91 13.97 -0.33 15.03
C ILE A 91 13.71 -1.80 15.36
N ARG A 92 13.93 -2.67 14.36
CA ARG A 92 13.84 -4.13 14.52
C ARG A 92 15.05 -4.65 15.30
N ASN A 93 14.84 -5.68 16.12
CA ASN A 93 15.80 -6.30 17.02
C ASN A 93 16.49 -5.31 17.99
N ALA A 94 15.85 -4.18 18.29
CA ALA A 94 16.29 -3.28 19.36
C ALA A 94 16.14 -3.96 20.73
N THR A 95 17.07 -3.64 21.66
CA THR A 95 17.18 -4.26 22.99
C THR A 95 16.49 -3.45 24.07
N GLY A 96 16.23 -2.16 23.85
CA GLY A 96 15.58 -1.29 24.83
C GLY A 96 15.33 0.12 24.31
N TRP A 97 14.97 1.04 25.20
CA TRP A 97 14.79 2.46 24.90
C TRP A 97 15.00 3.32 26.15
N LYS A 98 15.17 4.62 25.94
CA LYS A 98 15.26 5.62 27.02
C LYS A 98 14.09 6.60 27.05
N SER A 99 13.28 6.66 26.00
CA SER A 99 12.15 7.60 25.91
C SER A 99 10.81 6.99 26.36
N GLU A 100 9.97 7.76 27.03
CA GLU A 100 8.75 7.26 27.68
C GLU A 100 7.71 6.67 26.70
N LYS A 101 7.55 7.26 25.51
CA LYS A 101 6.50 6.90 24.54
C LYS A 101 6.90 5.74 23.62
N CYS A 102 7.74 4.83 24.11
CA CYS A 102 8.25 3.68 23.38
C CYS A 102 7.78 2.36 24.01
N LYS A 103 7.68 1.32 23.18
CA LYS A 103 7.33 -0.04 23.61
C LYS A 103 7.87 -1.10 22.64
N HIS A 104 7.97 -2.33 23.12
CA HIS A 104 8.28 -3.47 22.26
C HIS A 104 7.14 -3.79 21.28
N PHE A 105 7.50 -4.39 20.15
CA PHE A 105 6.56 -5.04 19.24
C PHE A 105 7.07 -6.44 18.86
N THR A 106 6.14 -7.35 18.52
CA THR A 106 6.44 -8.77 18.21
C THR A 106 5.78 -9.30 16.93
N HIS A 107 4.79 -8.59 16.37
CA HIS A 107 3.97 -9.10 15.27
C HIS A 107 4.67 -9.15 13.89
N GLU A 108 5.68 -8.31 13.65
CA GLU A 108 6.44 -8.26 12.38
C GLU A 108 7.95 -8.50 12.64
N GLY A 109 8.24 -9.39 13.59
CA GLY A 109 9.55 -9.55 14.23
C GLY A 109 9.58 -8.88 15.61
N SER A 110 10.72 -8.96 16.30
CA SER A 110 10.94 -8.25 17.57
C SER A 110 11.57 -6.88 17.34
N GLY A 111 11.32 -5.92 18.22
CA GLY A 111 11.95 -4.61 18.16
C GLY A 111 11.33 -3.62 19.12
N VAL A 112 11.60 -2.34 18.89
CA VAL A 112 11.09 -1.22 19.68
C VAL A 112 10.46 -0.20 18.75
N ARG A 113 9.30 0.33 19.14
CA ARG A 113 8.61 1.42 18.46
C ARG A 113 8.27 2.52 19.44
N CYS A 114 8.59 3.74 19.07
CA CYS A 114 8.16 4.98 19.67
C CYS A 114 7.10 5.64 18.79
N GLU A 115 6.05 6.17 19.42
CA GLU A 115 4.97 6.85 18.74
C GLU A 115 4.53 8.04 19.59
N ILE A 116 4.59 9.24 19.02
CA ILE A 116 4.09 10.44 19.67
C ILE A 116 3.03 11.10 18.81
N GLU A 117 2.03 11.69 19.46
CA GLU A 117 1.13 12.62 18.81
C GLU A 117 1.92 13.86 18.42
N PHE A 118 1.88 14.17 17.13
CA PHE A 118 2.58 15.33 16.58
C PHE A 118 1.69 15.86 15.46
N PRO A 119 0.96 16.97 15.70
CA PRO A 119 0.00 17.50 14.74
C PRO A 119 0.73 18.22 13.59
N TRP A 120 1.50 17.46 12.80
CA TRP A 120 2.19 17.95 11.63
C TRP A 120 1.19 18.60 10.66
N LYS A 121 1.65 19.60 9.92
CA LYS A 121 0.82 20.44 9.08
C LYS A 121 1.04 20.08 7.62
N ILE A 122 -0.06 19.93 6.88
CA ILE A 122 -0.02 19.86 5.41
C ILE A 122 0.70 21.11 4.88
N GLY A 123 1.50 20.93 3.83
CA GLY A 123 2.28 21.98 3.19
C GLY A 123 3.56 22.37 3.95
N THR A 124 3.76 21.90 5.19
CA THR A 124 4.99 22.17 5.94
C THR A 124 6.06 21.13 5.63
N ARG A 125 7.28 21.59 5.39
CA ARG A 125 8.44 20.71 5.20
C ARG A 125 9.04 20.35 6.55
N TYR A 126 9.23 19.07 6.79
CA TYR A 126 9.87 18.53 7.98
C TYR A 126 11.22 17.90 7.62
N ARG A 127 12.19 18.04 8.52
CA ARG A 127 13.40 17.22 8.54
C ARG A 127 13.25 16.13 9.61
N LEU A 128 13.49 14.88 9.24
CA LEU A 128 13.50 13.74 10.15
C LEU A 128 14.92 13.23 10.27
N ASP A 129 15.53 13.44 11.42
CA ASP A 129 16.91 13.02 11.70
C ASP A 129 16.91 11.67 12.42
N VAL A 130 17.80 10.79 11.99
CA VAL A 130 18.17 9.55 12.68
C VAL A 130 19.66 9.64 12.96
N SER A 131 20.04 9.69 14.23
CA SER A 131 21.44 9.73 14.66
C SER A 131 21.78 8.52 15.52
N LYS A 132 22.98 7.98 15.33
CA LYS A 132 23.52 6.88 16.12
C LYS A 132 24.73 7.37 16.92
N ASN A 133 24.72 7.14 18.22
CA ASN A 133 25.87 7.36 19.11
C ASN A 133 26.06 6.13 20.00
N GLY A 134 27.15 5.39 19.80
CA GLY A 134 27.33 4.10 20.45
C GLY A 134 26.16 3.16 20.12
N ASN A 135 25.51 2.61 21.12
CA ASN A 135 24.34 1.73 20.99
C ASN A 135 22.99 2.46 21.04
N LEU A 136 22.99 3.80 21.15
CA LEU A 136 21.78 4.61 21.19
C LEU A 136 21.50 5.21 19.82
N VAL A 137 20.24 5.11 19.40
CA VAL A 137 19.75 5.68 18.14
C VAL A 137 18.62 6.65 18.46
N THR A 138 18.78 7.90 18.07
CA THR A 138 17.80 8.97 18.31
C THR A 138 17.07 9.31 17.02
N GLY A 139 15.74 9.31 17.09
CA GLY A 139 14.86 9.83 16.04
C GLY A 139 14.32 11.19 16.44
N THR A 140 14.46 12.19 15.56
CA THR A 140 14.04 13.57 15.81
C THR A 140 13.27 14.11 14.61
N ILE A 141 12.22 14.88 14.86
CA ILE A 141 11.54 15.69 13.84
C ILE A 141 11.83 17.17 14.07
N ILE A 142 12.10 17.89 12.98
CA ILE A 142 12.33 19.32 12.97
C ILE A 142 11.31 19.96 12.04
N ASP A 143 10.49 20.85 12.58
CA ASP A 143 9.67 21.77 11.79
C ASP A 143 10.57 22.88 11.25
N LEU A 144 10.79 22.89 9.93
CA LEU A 144 11.74 23.84 9.31
C LEU A 144 11.20 25.26 9.24
N ILE A 145 9.89 25.47 9.42
CA ILE A 145 9.29 26.80 9.47
C ILE A 145 9.37 27.35 10.90
N ALA A 146 9.03 26.53 11.89
CA ALA A 146 9.07 26.95 13.29
C ALA A 146 10.47 26.87 13.92
N GLY A 147 11.42 26.19 13.28
CA GLY A 147 12.76 25.92 13.83
C GLY A 147 12.76 24.98 15.04
N LYS A 148 11.62 24.31 15.32
CA LYS A 148 11.44 23.50 16.53
C LYS A 148 11.81 22.05 16.27
N ALA A 149 12.76 21.54 17.05
CA ALA A 149 13.09 20.12 17.10
C ALA A 149 12.27 19.40 18.18
N THR A 150 11.88 18.16 17.93
CA THR A 150 11.19 17.29 18.89
C THR A 150 11.73 15.87 18.76
N THR A 151 12.25 15.35 19.87
CA THR A 151 12.72 13.96 19.95
C THR A 151 11.51 13.03 19.95
N VAL A 152 11.47 12.11 18.99
CA VAL A 152 10.44 11.08 18.87
C VAL A 152 10.76 9.91 19.80
N GLY A 153 12.03 9.54 19.87
CA GLY A 153 12.49 8.49 20.77
C GLY A 153 14.00 8.24 20.69
N VAL A 154 14.53 7.66 21.76
CA VAL A 154 15.89 7.14 21.87
C VAL A 154 15.79 5.63 22.09
N ILE A 155 16.21 4.86 21.09
CA ILE A 155 16.13 3.40 21.06
C ILE A 155 17.53 2.82 21.23
N GLU A 156 17.65 1.80 22.08
CA GLU A 156 18.88 1.06 22.30
C GLU A 156 18.93 -0.17 21.38
N VAL A 157 20.04 -0.33 20.66
CA VAL A 157 20.28 -1.43 19.73
C VAL A 157 21.44 -2.31 20.22
N PRO A 158 21.57 -3.58 19.75
CA PRO A 158 22.74 -4.40 20.06
C PRO A 158 24.05 -3.69 19.67
N ASN A 159 25.11 -3.90 20.45
CA ASN A 159 26.45 -3.36 20.15
C ASN A 159 27.01 -3.84 18.80
N THR A 160 26.47 -4.95 18.26
CA THR A 160 26.83 -5.47 16.93
C THR A 160 26.29 -4.64 15.78
N PHE A 161 25.30 -3.77 16.02
CA PHE A 161 24.77 -2.88 14.99
C PHE A 161 25.79 -1.78 14.72
N GLY A 162 26.40 -1.84 13.53
CA GLY A 162 27.33 -0.84 13.02
C GLY A 162 26.64 0.46 12.61
N LYS A 163 27.36 1.29 11.85
CA LYS A 163 26.87 2.57 11.31
C LYS A 163 25.71 2.39 10.32
N LEU A 164 24.97 3.46 10.07
CA LEU A 164 23.93 3.52 9.05
C LEU A 164 24.57 3.41 7.66
N TYR A 165 23.98 2.69 6.71
CA TYR A 165 24.60 2.56 5.37
C TYR A 165 23.65 2.49 4.19
N LYS A 166 22.37 2.19 4.43
CA LYS A 166 21.35 2.12 3.39
C LYS A 166 20.08 2.77 3.90
N SER A 167 19.34 3.38 2.98
CA SER A 167 18.04 3.96 3.29
C SER A 167 17.13 3.93 2.08
N SER A 168 15.84 4.09 2.32
CA SER A 168 14.82 4.36 1.31
C SER A 168 13.69 5.16 1.94
N SER A 169 12.87 5.80 1.13
CA SER A 169 11.60 6.41 1.57
C SER A 169 10.43 5.69 0.92
N PHE A 170 9.25 5.79 1.50
CA PHE A 170 8.06 5.14 0.96
C PHE A 170 6.77 5.81 1.43
N VAL A 171 5.71 5.59 0.66
CA VAL A 171 4.33 5.85 1.06
C VAL A 171 3.62 4.51 1.15
N GLU A 172 3.04 4.23 2.32
CA GLU A 172 2.31 3.00 2.58
C GLU A 172 0.86 3.30 2.97
N ASP A 173 -0.08 2.66 2.28
CA ASP A 173 -1.46 2.57 2.74
C ASP A 173 -1.58 1.41 3.74
N HIS A 174 -2.10 1.71 4.93
CA HIS A 174 -2.25 0.78 6.05
C HIS A 174 -3.69 0.28 6.20
N SER A 175 -4.51 0.33 5.15
CA SER A 175 -5.88 -0.18 5.13
C SER A 175 -5.87 -1.73 5.20
N ARG A 176 -5.74 -2.25 6.44
CA ARG A 176 -5.68 -3.68 6.78
C ARG A 176 -6.98 -4.16 7.44
N TRP A 177 -7.23 -5.46 7.37
CA TRP A 177 -8.34 -6.14 8.08
C TRP A 177 -9.73 -5.60 7.71
N LYS A 178 -10.54 -5.15 8.67
CA LYS A 178 -11.89 -4.62 8.42
C LYS A 178 -11.92 -3.36 7.53
N LYS A 179 -10.76 -2.82 7.17
CA LYS A 179 -10.61 -1.64 6.30
C LYS A 179 -9.99 -1.97 4.95
N HIS A 180 -9.86 -3.24 4.57
CA HIS A 180 -9.32 -3.58 3.26
C HIS A 180 -10.08 -2.87 2.12
N LEU A 181 -9.32 -2.45 1.11
CA LEU A 181 -9.86 -1.74 -0.04
C LEU A 181 -10.53 -2.72 -1.00
N SER A 182 -11.64 -2.32 -1.61
CA SER A 182 -12.30 -3.12 -2.64
C SER A 182 -11.45 -3.23 -3.91
N SER A 183 -10.59 -2.25 -4.17
CA SER A 183 -9.62 -2.26 -5.28
C SER A 183 -8.55 -1.17 -5.07
N CYS A 184 -7.50 -1.17 -5.91
CA CYS A 184 -6.55 -0.05 -5.97
C CYS A 184 -7.19 1.28 -6.40
N TYR A 185 -8.38 1.25 -7.01
CA TYR A 185 -9.07 2.41 -7.57
C TYR A 185 -9.91 3.19 -6.55
N VAL A 186 -9.94 2.74 -5.30
CA VAL A 186 -10.55 3.44 -4.16
C VAL A 186 -9.50 3.85 -3.12
N LEU A 187 -8.22 3.85 -3.49
CA LEU A 187 -7.17 4.39 -2.62
C LEU A 187 -7.52 5.83 -2.28
N SER A 188 -7.45 6.18 -0.99
CA SER A 188 -7.68 7.56 -0.56
C SER A 188 -6.67 8.47 -1.27
N PRO A 189 -7.08 9.63 -1.79
CA PRO A 189 -6.16 10.47 -2.53
C PRO A 189 -5.08 11.02 -1.59
N GLN A 190 -3.84 11.11 -2.04
CA GLN A 190 -2.77 11.80 -1.30
C GLN A 190 -1.78 12.46 -2.25
N SER A 191 -1.02 13.42 -1.75
CA SER A 191 0.15 13.94 -2.45
C SER A 191 1.25 14.31 -1.47
N SER A 192 2.48 13.98 -1.86
CA SER A 192 3.66 14.25 -1.04
C SER A 192 4.90 14.48 -1.90
N THR A 193 5.85 15.20 -1.31
CA THR A 193 7.16 15.47 -1.89
C THR A 193 8.23 14.98 -0.93
N PHE A 194 9.15 14.18 -1.43
CA PHE A 194 10.36 13.78 -0.73
C PHE A 194 11.55 14.42 -1.40
N PHE A 195 12.54 14.83 -0.61
CA PHE A 195 13.78 15.42 -1.09
C PHE A 195 14.93 14.46 -0.77
N SER A 196 15.98 14.51 -1.58
CA SER A 196 17.17 13.68 -1.36
C SER A 196 17.65 13.81 0.08
N PRO A 197 17.81 12.70 0.80
CA PRO A 197 18.33 12.74 2.16
C PRO A 197 19.80 13.14 2.18
N ILE A 198 20.24 13.58 3.34
CA ILE A 198 21.64 13.94 3.62
C ILE A 198 22.18 13.04 4.72
N ALA A 199 23.38 12.51 4.56
CA ALA A 199 24.10 11.75 5.58
C ALA A 199 25.28 12.56 6.11
N ASP A 200 25.48 12.51 7.43
CA ASP A 200 26.54 13.25 8.15
C ASP A 200 26.62 14.73 7.76
N TYR A 201 25.45 15.30 7.45
CA TYR A 201 25.27 16.68 6.98
C TYR A 201 26.13 17.08 5.76
N LYS A 202 26.68 16.09 5.04
CA LYS A 202 27.68 16.30 3.98
C LYS A 202 27.35 15.58 2.68
N TYR A 203 26.91 14.32 2.77
CA TYR A 203 26.70 13.48 1.60
C TYR A 203 25.23 13.50 1.24
N GLN A 204 24.88 13.88 0.01
CA GLN A 204 23.50 13.85 -0.46
C GLN A 204 23.29 12.58 -1.29
N ALA A 205 22.20 11.85 -1.04
CA ALA A 205 21.86 10.68 -1.85
C ALA A 205 21.23 11.08 -3.18
N LEU A 206 21.50 10.28 -4.22
CA LEU A 206 20.63 10.25 -5.39
C LEU A 206 19.34 9.50 -5.03
N MET A 207 18.24 9.86 -5.68
CA MET A 207 16.94 9.28 -5.38
C MET A 207 16.19 8.97 -6.67
N ASN A 208 15.70 7.74 -6.75
CA ASN A 208 14.81 7.27 -7.80
C ASN A 208 13.56 6.68 -7.16
N ALA A 209 12.40 6.86 -7.79
CA ALA A 209 11.13 6.42 -7.26
C ALA A 209 10.39 5.52 -8.24
N SER A 210 9.63 4.57 -7.69
CA SER A 210 8.77 3.66 -8.44
C SER A 210 7.50 3.35 -7.67
N ALA A 211 6.43 3.04 -8.41
CA ALA A 211 5.25 2.43 -7.82
C ALA A 211 5.56 0.96 -7.50
N GLU A 212 5.21 0.52 -6.29
CA GLU A 212 5.43 -0.85 -5.83
C GLU A 212 4.10 -1.52 -5.42
N GLY A 213 4.16 -2.83 -5.16
CA GLY A 213 2.99 -3.60 -4.75
C GLY A 213 1.99 -3.84 -5.87
N HIS A 214 0.72 -4.08 -5.48
CA HIS A 214 -0.37 -4.42 -6.39
C HIS A 214 -1.01 -3.19 -7.05
N CYS A 215 -0.81 -2.00 -6.50
CA CYS A 215 -1.40 -0.75 -6.97
C CYS A 215 -0.37 0.10 -7.71
N LYS A 216 -0.11 -0.24 -8.98
CA LYS A 216 0.89 0.42 -9.84
C LYS A 216 0.31 1.10 -11.08
N ASP A 217 -1.01 1.26 -11.12
CA ASP A 217 -1.69 1.87 -12.26
C ASP A 217 -1.29 3.35 -12.38
N PRO A 218 -0.79 3.84 -13.53
CA PRO A 218 -0.27 5.20 -13.66
C PRO A 218 -1.36 6.29 -13.56
N TYR A 219 -2.64 5.94 -13.64
CA TYR A 219 -3.74 6.86 -13.36
C TYR A 219 -4.05 6.96 -11.86
N VAL A 220 -3.69 5.94 -11.10
CA VAL A 220 -3.84 5.91 -9.64
C VAL A 220 -2.58 6.48 -8.99
N ILE A 221 -1.40 6.01 -9.37
CA ILE A 221 -0.11 6.40 -8.81
C ILE A 221 0.67 7.21 -9.84
N GLN A 222 0.92 8.47 -9.54
CA GLN A 222 1.73 9.36 -10.35
C GLN A 222 3.00 9.71 -9.59
N ILE A 223 4.15 9.56 -10.24
CA ILE A 223 5.46 9.79 -9.65
C ILE A 223 6.28 10.59 -10.66
N VAL A 224 6.90 11.67 -10.18
CA VAL A 224 7.84 12.48 -10.96
C VAL A 224 9.04 12.78 -10.08
N CYS A 225 10.23 12.39 -10.54
CA CYS A 225 11.49 12.74 -9.92
C CYS A 225 12.26 13.71 -10.80
N LYS A 226 12.76 14.79 -10.21
CA LYS A 226 13.64 15.76 -10.87
C LYS A 226 14.74 16.17 -9.90
N PHE A 227 16.00 15.95 -10.31
CA PHE A 227 17.17 16.23 -9.49
C PHE A 227 17.07 15.59 -8.10
N SER A 228 17.06 16.40 -7.04
CA SER A 228 17.04 15.98 -5.64
C SER A 228 15.63 15.92 -5.04
N THR A 229 14.59 15.71 -5.86
CA THR A 229 13.19 15.75 -5.40
C THR A 229 12.34 14.75 -6.17
N CYS A 230 11.52 13.99 -5.43
CA CYS A 230 10.51 13.11 -5.97
C CYS A 230 9.14 13.50 -5.42
N MET A 231 8.24 13.87 -6.32
CA MET A 231 6.84 14.15 -6.04
C MET A 231 6.03 12.91 -6.38
N ASN A 232 5.05 12.60 -5.54
CA ASN A 232 4.10 11.54 -5.81
C ASN A 232 2.67 11.99 -5.48
N SER A 233 1.71 11.44 -6.21
CA SER A 233 0.29 11.57 -5.92
C SER A 233 -0.42 10.24 -6.12
N ILE A 234 -1.40 9.99 -5.26
CA ILE A 234 -2.35 8.89 -5.37
C ILE A 234 -3.71 9.51 -5.63
N SER A 235 -4.40 9.02 -6.63
CA SER A 235 -5.74 9.45 -7.04
C SER A 235 -6.80 8.41 -6.69
N ASP A 236 -7.94 8.88 -6.22
CA ASP A 236 -9.16 8.06 -6.12
C ASP A 236 -9.89 8.11 -7.47
N LEU A 237 -10.03 6.96 -8.14
CA LEU A 237 -10.79 6.84 -9.39
C LEU A 237 -12.25 6.46 -9.14
N GLY A 238 -12.71 6.60 -7.90
CA GLY A 238 -14.07 6.30 -7.47
C GLY A 238 -14.42 4.82 -7.57
N GLY A 239 -13.42 3.93 -7.57
CA GLY A 239 -13.59 2.48 -7.71
C GLY A 239 -13.80 1.99 -9.14
N LEU A 240 -13.63 2.84 -10.15
CA LEU A 240 -13.64 2.43 -11.56
C LEU A 240 -12.21 2.21 -12.05
N ALA A 241 -12.01 1.16 -12.84
CA ALA A 241 -10.68 0.87 -13.39
C ALA A 241 -10.25 1.97 -14.36
N SER A 242 -8.94 2.29 -14.35
CA SER A 242 -8.38 3.30 -15.25
C SER A 242 -8.47 2.87 -16.73
N PRO A 243 -8.21 3.77 -17.70
CA PRO A 243 -8.01 3.40 -19.10
C PRO A 243 -6.78 2.51 -19.37
N ALA A 244 -5.78 2.49 -18.50
CA ALA A 244 -4.60 1.63 -18.64
C ALA A 244 -4.72 0.30 -17.87
N ALA A 245 -5.81 0.08 -17.13
CA ALA A 245 -5.99 -1.13 -16.33
C ALA A 245 -5.85 -2.42 -17.17
N GLU A 246 -5.12 -3.36 -16.60
CA GLU A 246 -4.80 -4.69 -17.13
C GLU A 246 -5.08 -5.75 -16.04
N PRO A 247 -5.21 -7.04 -16.39
CA PRO A 247 -5.32 -7.60 -17.74
C PRO A 247 -6.64 -7.24 -18.45
N LYS A 248 -6.54 -6.92 -19.74
CA LYS A 248 -7.69 -6.94 -20.64
C LYS A 248 -8.00 -8.36 -21.11
N VAL A 249 -9.28 -8.70 -21.22
CA VAL A 249 -9.71 -9.90 -21.95
C VAL A 249 -9.72 -9.63 -23.45
N PRO A 250 -9.27 -10.58 -24.28
CA PRO A 250 -9.48 -10.49 -25.72
C PRO A 250 -10.98 -10.62 -26.03
N ILE A 251 -11.48 -9.75 -26.91
CA ILE A 251 -12.89 -9.74 -27.32
C ILE A 251 -12.95 -9.98 -28.83
N SER A 252 -13.66 -11.04 -29.22
CA SER A 252 -13.96 -11.32 -30.62
C SER A 252 -15.27 -10.66 -31.00
N ASN A 253 -15.25 -9.80 -32.03
CA ASN A 253 -16.42 -9.02 -32.41
C ASN A 253 -17.65 -9.89 -32.71
N GLY A 254 -18.78 -9.56 -32.09
CA GLY A 254 -20.06 -10.26 -32.25
C GLY A 254 -20.15 -11.62 -31.56
N LYS A 255 -19.08 -12.10 -30.92
CA LYS A 255 -19.06 -13.37 -30.19
C LYS A 255 -19.22 -13.16 -28.70
N ASP A 256 -19.88 -14.10 -28.04
CA ASP A 256 -20.00 -14.09 -26.59
C ASP A 256 -18.65 -14.22 -25.89
N LEU A 257 -18.49 -13.51 -24.77
CA LEU A 257 -17.33 -13.63 -23.90
C LEU A 257 -17.60 -14.69 -22.83
N SER A 258 -16.86 -15.80 -22.90
CA SER A 258 -17.08 -16.95 -22.02
C SER A 258 -16.59 -16.73 -20.58
N ALA A 259 -17.25 -17.40 -19.62
CA ALA A 259 -16.83 -17.46 -18.23
C ALA A 259 -15.42 -18.04 -18.05
N GLN A 260 -15.04 -18.99 -18.91
CA GLN A 260 -13.72 -19.60 -18.89
C GLN A 260 -12.61 -18.59 -19.19
N THR A 261 -12.81 -17.73 -20.20
CA THR A 261 -11.85 -16.67 -20.56
C THR A 261 -11.60 -15.70 -19.41
N ILE A 262 -12.66 -15.31 -18.69
CA ILE A 262 -12.55 -14.43 -17.51
C ILE A 262 -11.89 -15.17 -16.34
N SER A 263 -12.32 -16.41 -16.07
CA SER A 263 -11.77 -17.31 -15.03
C SER A 263 -10.26 -17.49 -15.18
N ASP A 264 -9.76 -17.75 -16.38
CA ASP A 264 -8.34 -17.99 -16.61
C ASP A 264 -7.46 -16.75 -16.38
N LYS A 265 -8.02 -15.56 -16.55
CA LYS A 265 -7.36 -14.31 -16.16
C LYS A 265 -7.44 -14.08 -14.65
N LEU A 266 -8.61 -14.26 -14.04
CA LEU A 266 -8.80 -14.10 -12.59
C LEU A 266 -7.93 -15.07 -11.77
N LYS A 267 -7.58 -16.25 -12.28
CA LYS A 267 -6.63 -17.16 -11.60
C LYS A 267 -5.25 -16.53 -11.37
N LYS A 268 -4.86 -15.56 -12.18
CA LYS A 268 -3.53 -14.92 -12.16
C LYS A 268 -3.57 -13.49 -11.62
N GLU A 269 -4.73 -12.85 -11.70
CA GLU A 269 -4.86 -11.40 -11.53
C GLU A 269 -6.02 -11.08 -10.58
N GLU A 270 -5.93 -9.95 -9.87
CA GLU A 270 -6.94 -9.51 -8.90
C GLU A 270 -8.11 -8.77 -9.56
N LEU A 271 -7.88 -8.21 -10.75
CA LEU A 271 -8.88 -7.52 -11.56
C LEU A 271 -8.84 -8.09 -12.97
N VAL A 272 -10.01 -8.23 -13.60
CA VAL A 272 -10.13 -8.44 -15.04
C VAL A 272 -10.92 -7.30 -15.67
N VAL A 273 -10.41 -6.77 -16.79
CA VAL A 273 -11.00 -5.63 -17.48
C VAL A 273 -11.63 -6.09 -18.80
N VAL A 274 -12.94 -5.92 -18.91
CA VAL A 274 -13.74 -6.12 -20.12
C VAL A 274 -14.08 -4.76 -20.71
N ARG A 275 -13.42 -4.36 -21.80
CA ARG A 275 -13.73 -3.09 -22.50
C ARG A 275 -14.30 -3.37 -23.88
N LEU A 276 -15.59 -3.13 -24.03
CA LEU A 276 -16.31 -3.30 -25.29
C LEU A 276 -16.21 -2.01 -26.09
N LYS A 277 -16.00 -2.12 -27.40
CA LYS A 277 -16.04 -1.01 -28.36
C LYS A 277 -16.50 -1.54 -29.72
N ASP A 278 -16.85 -0.65 -30.65
CA ASP A 278 -17.16 -1.07 -32.02
C ASP A 278 -15.96 -1.81 -32.64
N GLY A 279 -16.22 -2.95 -33.28
CA GLY A 279 -15.19 -3.86 -33.77
C GLY A 279 -14.55 -4.77 -32.72
N ALA A 280 -14.88 -4.61 -31.43
CA ALA A 280 -14.49 -5.49 -30.33
C ALA A 280 -15.60 -5.53 -29.27
N TRP A 281 -16.77 -6.03 -29.69
CA TRP A 281 -17.98 -6.11 -28.88
C TRP A 281 -18.46 -7.56 -28.72
N ALA A 282 -19.04 -7.88 -27.55
CA ALA A 282 -19.62 -9.18 -27.22
C ALA A 282 -21.08 -9.00 -26.77
N PRO A 283 -22.06 -9.71 -27.36
CA PRO A 283 -23.47 -9.58 -26.97
C PRO A 283 -23.73 -10.07 -25.55
N ASN A 284 -23.15 -11.21 -25.17
CA ASN A 284 -23.23 -11.72 -23.81
C ASN A 284 -21.83 -11.83 -23.17
N ILE A 285 -21.76 -11.49 -21.89
CA ILE A 285 -20.58 -11.61 -21.04
C ILE A 285 -20.95 -12.54 -19.90
N PHE A 286 -20.39 -13.75 -19.89
CA PHE A 286 -20.67 -14.74 -18.86
C PHE A 286 -19.64 -14.64 -17.75
N PHE A 287 -20.07 -14.33 -16.53
CA PHE A 287 -19.19 -14.34 -15.37
C PHE A 287 -18.99 -15.78 -14.88
N PRO A 288 -17.79 -16.13 -14.38
CA PRO A 288 -17.59 -17.43 -13.75
C PRO A 288 -18.24 -17.48 -12.36
N PRO A 289 -18.41 -18.69 -11.77
CA PRO A 289 -18.92 -18.82 -10.41
C PRO A 289 -18.08 -17.99 -9.43
N PRO A 290 -18.70 -17.24 -8.50
CA PRO A 290 -18.00 -16.31 -7.62
C PRO A 290 -17.11 -17.00 -6.57
N GLY A 291 -17.45 -18.22 -6.16
CA GLY A 291 -16.78 -18.94 -5.06
C GLY A 291 -15.26 -19.06 -5.21
N PRO A 292 -14.73 -19.61 -6.33
CA PRO A 292 -13.30 -19.69 -6.58
C PRO A 292 -12.58 -18.34 -6.69
N PHE A 293 -13.32 -17.25 -6.84
CA PHE A 293 -12.79 -15.92 -7.10
C PHE A 293 -13.16 -14.92 -6.00
N MET A 294 -13.45 -15.38 -4.79
CA MET A 294 -13.72 -14.52 -3.64
C MET A 294 -12.70 -13.37 -3.56
N TRP A 295 -13.21 -12.14 -3.44
CA TRP A 295 -12.49 -10.86 -3.41
C TRP A 295 -11.84 -10.37 -4.70
N LYS A 296 -11.88 -11.14 -5.78
CA LYS A 296 -11.43 -10.65 -7.08
C LYS A 296 -12.50 -9.79 -7.75
N SER A 297 -12.04 -8.94 -8.66
CA SER A 297 -12.87 -7.93 -9.31
C SER A 297 -12.98 -8.13 -10.82
N ILE A 298 -14.13 -7.75 -11.39
CA ILE A 298 -14.34 -7.66 -12.83
C ILE A 298 -14.87 -6.26 -13.14
N PHE A 299 -14.18 -5.55 -14.02
CA PHE A 299 -14.61 -4.26 -14.53
C PHE A 299 -15.15 -4.40 -15.94
N VAL A 300 -16.36 -3.92 -16.19
CA VAL A 300 -16.99 -3.90 -17.51
C VAL A 300 -17.20 -2.45 -17.92
N ASP A 301 -16.66 -2.06 -19.08
CA ASP A 301 -16.79 -0.74 -19.71
C ASP A 301 -17.35 -0.93 -21.11
N ASN A 302 -18.62 -0.56 -21.33
CA ASN A 302 -19.23 -0.66 -22.66
C ASN A 302 -19.17 0.68 -23.39
N ARG A 303 -18.30 0.77 -24.40
CA ARG A 303 -18.20 1.92 -25.32
C ARG A 303 -18.70 1.60 -26.72
N ALA A 304 -19.18 0.39 -26.98
CA ALA A 304 -19.78 0.03 -28.27
C ALA A 304 -21.15 0.68 -28.41
N ALA A 305 -21.59 0.92 -29.64
CA ALA A 305 -22.94 1.40 -29.94
C ALA A 305 -24.02 0.40 -29.47
N SER A 306 -23.68 -0.90 -29.52
CA SER A 306 -24.57 -1.98 -29.08
C SER A 306 -24.47 -2.24 -27.58
N SER A 307 -25.60 -2.53 -26.95
CA SER A 307 -25.64 -2.98 -25.55
C SER A 307 -25.19 -4.43 -25.41
N SER A 308 -24.63 -4.79 -24.25
CA SER A 308 -24.31 -6.19 -23.90
C SER A 308 -25.12 -6.66 -22.69
N SER A 309 -25.19 -7.97 -22.48
CA SER A 309 -25.81 -8.60 -21.32
C SER A 309 -24.74 -9.29 -20.47
N ILE A 310 -24.54 -8.81 -19.25
CA ILE A 310 -23.73 -9.48 -18.23
C ILE A 310 -24.59 -10.56 -17.60
N ARG A 311 -24.12 -11.80 -17.63
CA ARG A 311 -24.82 -12.97 -17.12
C ARG A 311 -24.03 -13.55 -15.96
N THR A 312 -24.68 -13.61 -14.80
CA THR A 312 -24.18 -14.26 -13.59
C THR A 312 -25.12 -15.41 -13.23
N ASP A 313 -24.76 -16.22 -12.24
CA ASP A 313 -25.61 -17.32 -11.76
C ASP A 313 -26.96 -16.85 -11.19
N HIS A 314 -27.08 -15.56 -10.86
CA HIS A 314 -28.26 -15.00 -10.16
C HIS A 314 -29.01 -13.92 -10.94
N GLU A 315 -28.35 -13.24 -11.88
CA GLU A 315 -28.95 -12.14 -12.63
C GLU A 315 -28.41 -12.01 -14.05
N ILE A 316 -29.26 -11.47 -14.92
CA ILE A 316 -28.88 -10.94 -16.22
C ILE A 316 -29.00 -9.42 -16.15
N ARG A 317 -27.92 -8.71 -16.45
CA ARG A 317 -27.88 -7.24 -16.40
C ARG A 317 -27.44 -6.66 -17.74
N LYS A 318 -28.26 -5.77 -18.28
CA LYS A 318 -27.91 -5.01 -19.49
C LYS A 318 -26.89 -3.91 -19.17
N VAL A 319 -25.84 -3.84 -19.98
CA VAL A 319 -24.83 -2.77 -19.97
C VAL A 319 -24.92 -1.99 -21.29
N THR A 320 -25.44 -0.77 -21.21
CA THR A 320 -25.62 0.14 -22.35
C THR A 320 -24.34 0.91 -22.65
N THR A 321 -24.29 1.57 -23.81
CA THR A 321 -23.17 2.44 -24.20
C THR A 321 -22.88 3.51 -23.14
N GLY A 322 -21.59 3.75 -22.87
CA GLY A 322 -21.07 4.66 -21.85
C GLY A 322 -21.06 4.11 -20.43
N LYS A 323 -21.74 2.98 -20.18
CA LYS A 323 -21.89 2.42 -18.84
C LYS A 323 -20.66 1.62 -18.43
N LYS A 324 -20.22 1.86 -17.19
CA LYS A 324 -19.12 1.18 -16.52
C LYS A 324 -19.62 0.57 -15.23
N ILE A 325 -19.21 -0.66 -14.96
CA ILE A 325 -19.62 -1.39 -13.77
C ILE A 325 -18.39 -2.11 -13.21
N MET A 326 -18.13 -1.90 -11.92
CA MET A 326 -17.15 -2.66 -11.16
C MET A 326 -17.88 -3.69 -10.30
N TYR A 327 -17.49 -4.96 -10.45
CA TYR A 327 -17.94 -6.07 -9.63
C TYR A 327 -16.81 -6.58 -8.75
N MET A 328 -17.15 -7.09 -7.56
CA MET A 328 -16.27 -7.86 -6.70
C MET A 328 -17.01 -9.11 -6.21
N SER A 329 -16.35 -10.25 -6.23
CA SER A 329 -16.92 -11.48 -5.66
C SER A 329 -16.85 -11.43 -4.13
N ASP A 330 -17.94 -11.76 -3.43
CA ASP A 330 -17.93 -12.02 -1.99
C ASP A 330 -17.81 -13.52 -1.66
N GLY A 331 -17.54 -14.34 -2.68
CA GLY A 331 -17.49 -15.81 -2.59
C GLY A 331 -18.84 -16.50 -2.74
N LYS A 332 -19.95 -15.75 -2.73
CA LYS A 332 -21.31 -16.25 -2.98
C LYS A 332 -21.93 -15.63 -4.21
N THR A 333 -21.69 -14.34 -4.43
CA THR A 333 -22.27 -13.52 -5.49
C THR A 333 -21.25 -12.51 -6.01
N TRP A 334 -21.44 -12.04 -7.25
CA TRP A 334 -20.73 -10.87 -7.77
C TRP A 334 -21.47 -9.61 -7.33
N LYS A 335 -20.91 -8.87 -6.36
CA LYS A 335 -21.46 -7.62 -5.86
C LYS A 335 -21.02 -6.45 -6.73
N ILE A 336 -21.96 -5.57 -7.06
CA ILE A 336 -21.65 -4.30 -7.71
C ILE A 336 -21.01 -3.38 -6.67
N MET A 337 -19.78 -2.97 -6.93
CA MET A 337 -19.04 -2.02 -6.09
C MET A 337 -19.26 -0.59 -6.54
N LYS A 338 -19.34 -0.38 -7.85
CA LYS A 338 -19.51 0.94 -8.45
C LYS A 338 -20.17 0.86 -9.82
N THR A 339 -20.99 1.88 -10.11
CA THR A 339 -21.51 2.19 -11.44
C THR A 339 -21.29 3.68 -11.72
N ASN A 340 -21.19 4.05 -12.99
CA ASN A 340 -21.37 5.44 -13.43
C ASN A 340 -22.63 5.62 -14.26
#